data_AF-A0A814YLI4-F1
#
_entry.id   AF-A0A814YLI4-F1
#
_cell.length_a   1.000
_cell.length_b   1.000
_cell.length_c   1.000
_cell.angle_alpha   90.00
_cell.angle_beta   90.00
_cell.angle_gamma   90.00
#
_symmetry.space_group_name_H-M   'P 1'
#
loop_
_entity.id
_entity.type
_entity.pdbx_description
1 polymer ?
#
loop_
_entity_poly.entity_id
_entity_poly.type
_entity_poly.pdbx_seq_one_letter_code
_entity_poly.pdbx_strand_id
1 'polypeptide(L)'
;MDMFNVLRDHQQSKDCPGNGLTNVDICMHGAFGPIRFNQTTGSLVSVIPKSKNQLPIHYATCTSLPCLSIFKPIWLDSSSIPPTFISSRDNFLSNASITYSSNNIWWKSEIVNRNIMKYYQKLIQQIQIERNLLENQFIYKSNKLSSRYISEEQRNHFTIFAFDQVDQLINKWFSRAYSLSFEMKSELFFFQELTWEGWRKSAKIPKQLLNYAKDVRYSPYNLISIDSHGHGETTGRGEDFTFWDTASDSLQLLTKLGLNQFYVLGTTQGGCIALRMALLEPQRVKGLILLGTTVYSATEQTKANARKSRDKWCEAKIPSDEAIVARTASFGGPTRVDEKVYEKLKEMWIKRYAGPEGYDPALNCLLNRDAIDDKLGQINVPALVLHGADDRVFPAQDAKEWSSKLPKLWKFEIIERGVHHLSLTEPGDEVAAQLIPQFITETLKSSAGSLLAPKFYRDRLAECFKSSIWRIAPNRNNKHPVPSPTLLTEICVLTATDKNKRENSSKTHLK
;
A
#
# COMPACT_ATOMS: atom_id res chain seq x y z
N MET A 1 -33.83 -16.22 -20.42
CA MET A 1 -33.88 -15.08 -19.49
C MET A 1 -32.50 -14.94 -18.87
N ASP A 2 -31.95 -13.72 -18.80
CA ASP A 2 -30.66 -13.49 -18.15
C ASP A 2 -30.85 -13.41 -16.63
N MET A 3 -30.54 -14.52 -15.95
CA MET A 3 -30.70 -14.63 -14.51
C MET A 3 -29.75 -13.71 -13.74
N PHE A 4 -28.60 -13.30 -14.30
CA PHE A 4 -27.71 -12.37 -13.61
C PHE A 4 -28.38 -11.01 -13.49
N ASN A 5 -29.03 -10.54 -14.55
CA ASN A 5 -29.76 -9.29 -14.54
C ASN A 5 -31.03 -9.34 -13.68
N VAL A 6 -31.76 -10.46 -13.65
CA VAL A 6 -32.90 -10.65 -12.72
C VAL A 6 -32.45 -10.55 -11.26
N LEU A 7 -31.33 -11.18 -10.89
CA LEU A 7 -30.78 -11.13 -9.53
C LEU A 7 -30.17 -9.78 -9.14
N ARG A 8 -30.12 -8.84 -10.08
CA ARG A 8 -29.65 -7.45 -9.90
C ARG A 8 -30.77 -6.44 -10.01
N ASP A 9 -32.00 -6.89 -10.21
CA ASP A 9 -33.10 -5.99 -10.50
C ASP A 9 -33.49 -5.14 -9.28
N HIS A 10 -33.86 -3.90 -9.59
CA HIS A 10 -34.16 -2.82 -8.65
C HIS A 10 -35.50 -2.13 -8.97
N GLN A 11 -36.32 -2.73 -9.87
CA GLN A 11 -37.65 -2.31 -10.36
C GLN A 11 -37.85 -0.81 -10.62
N GLN A 12 -37.95 0.00 -9.56
CA GLN A 12 -38.24 1.44 -9.60
C GLN A 12 -37.06 2.34 -9.16
N SER A 13 -36.04 1.80 -8.49
CA SER A 13 -34.96 2.57 -7.83
C SER A 13 -33.72 2.77 -8.70
N LYS A 14 -33.91 3.13 -9.98
CA LYS A 14 -32.86 3.23 -11.01
C LYS A 14 -31.65 4.09 -10.61
N ASP A 15 -31.88 5.19 -9.89
CA ASP A 15 -30.84 6.17 -9.58
C ASP A 15 -30.03 5.83 -8.33
N CYS A 16 -30.60 5.09 -7.37
CA CYS A 16 -29.88 4.50 -6.23
C CYS A 16 -30.76 3.41 -5.55
N PRO A 17 -30.31 2.13 -5.52
CA PRO A 17 -31.06 1.01 -4.95
C PRO A 17 -31.54 1.17 -3.51
N GLY A 18 -30.89 2.02 -2.72
CA GLY A 18 -31.23 2.24 -1.32
C GLY A 18 -32.45 3.16 -1.12
N ASN A 19 -32.92 3.85 -2.16
CA ASN A 19 -33.93 4.92 -2.02
C ASN A 19 -35.37 4.40 -1.89
N GLY A 20 -35.62 3.15 -2.27
CA GLY A 20 -36.91 2.50 -2.07
C GLY A 20 -37.12 2.12 -0.59
N LEU A 21 -37.84 2.96 0.16
CA LEU A 21 -38.23 2.66 1.55
C LEU A 21 -39.16 1.46 1.66
N THR A 22 -40.03 1.26 0.67
CA THR A 22 -41.12 0.25 0.65
C THR A 22 -40.93 -0.86 -0.39
N ASN A 23 -39.83 -0.85 -1.15
CA ASN A 23 -39.71 -1.67 -2.36
C ASN A 23 -39.04 -3.03 -2.09
N VAL A 24 -39.68 -4.09 -2.61
CA VAL A 24 -39.20 -5.48 -2.54
C VAL A 24 -38.42 -5.80 -3.82
N ASP A 25 -37.26 -5.17 -3.97
CA ASP A 25 -36.30 -5.48 -5.04
C ASP A 25 -35.67 -6.87 -4.81
N ILE A 26 -35.24 -7.56 -5.87
CA ILE A 26 -34.51 -8.84 -5.74
C ILE A 26 -33.11 -8.59 -5.16
N CYS A 27 -32.45 -7.52 -5.59
CA CYS A 27 -31.21 -7.04 -4.99
C CYS A 27 -31.52 -5.99 -3.92
N MET A 28 -31.65 -6.42 -2.65
CA MET A 28 -31.96 -5.54 -1.52
C MET A 28 -30.72 -4.96 -0.86
N HIS A 29 -30.79 -3.67 -0.53
CA HIS A 29 -29.77 -2.91 0.18
C HIS A 29 -30.37 -2.47 1.52
N GLY A 30 -29.64 -2.64 2.62
CA GLY A 30 -30.15 -2.26 3.95
C GLY A 30 -30.40 -0.76 4.06
N ALA A 31 -31.59 -0.38 4.54
CA ALA A 31 -32.01 1.02 4.71
C ALA A 31 -32.78 1.19 6.04
N PHE A 32 -33.73 2.12 6.09
CA PHE A 32 -34.49 2.48 7.30
C PHE A 32 -35.19 1.27 7.95
N GLY A 33 -34.86 0.98 9.21
CA GLY A 33 -35.68 0.13 10.07
C GLY A 33 -36.92 0.90 10.55
N PRO A 34 -38.13 0.31 10.54
CA PRO A 34 -38.39 -1.13 10.52
C PRO A 34 -38.58 -1.77 9.12
N ILE A 35 -38.56 -0.98 8.04
CA ILE A 35 -39.08 -1.45 6.73
C ILE A 35 -38.05 -2.28 5.95
N ARG A 36 -36.76 -1.92 5.96
CA ARG A 36 -35.72 -2.58 5.13
C ARG A 36 -34.46 -2.92 5.92
N PHE A 37 -34.62 -3.76 6.94
CA PHE A 37 -33.55 -4.18 7.86
C PHE A 37 -32.63 -5.31 7.35
N ASN A 38 -32.75 -5.72 6.08
CA ASN A 38 -31.99 -6.81 5.47
C ASN A 38 -31.26 -6.36 4.20
N GLN A 39 -30.24 -7.12 3.79
CA GLN A 39 -29.45 -6.92 2.55
C GLN A 39 -29.21 -8.27 1.87
N THR A 40 -29.22 -8.31 0.54
CA THR A 40 -28.90 -9.52 -0.21
C THR A 40 -27.39 -9.82 -0.08
N THR A 41 -27.05 -10.93 0.59
CA THR A 41 -25.66 -11.30 0.97
C THR A 41 -24.92 -12.15 -0.06
N GLY A 42 -25.63 -12.66 -1.07
CA GLY A 42 -25.07 -13.40 -2.18
C GLY A 42 -26.13 -13.87 -3.18
N SER A 43 -25.70 -14.43 -4.31
CA SER A 43 -26.59 -15.05 -5.29
C SER A 43 -25.89 -16.19 -6.04
N LEU A 44 -26.68 -17.15 -6.52
CA LEU A 44 -26.23 -18.34 -7.24
C LEU A 44 -27.12 -18.58 -8.47
N VAL A 45 -26.51 -18.85 -9.62
CA VAL A 45 -27.19 -19.26 -10.86
C VAL A 45 -26.60 -20.56 -11.35
N SER A 46 -27.41 -21.60 -11.45
CA SER A 46 -26.98 -22.92 -11.93
C SER A 46 -27.39 -23.13 -13.38
N VAL A 47 -26.42 -23.37 -14.26
CA VAL A 47 -26.66 -23.80 -15.63
C VAL A 47 -26.64 -25.32 -15.66
N ILE A 48 -27.83 -25.92 -15.79
CA ILE A 48 -28.01 -27.37 -15.89
C ILE A 48 -28.03 -27.76 -17.38
N PRO A 49 -27.02 -28.48 -17.90
CA PRO A 49 -26.99 -28.87 -19.31
C PRO A 49 -28.03 -29.96 -19.61
N LYS A 50 -28.61 -29.92 -20.81
CA LYS A 50 -29.46 -31.00 -21.34
C LYS A 50 -28.66 -32.23 -21.77
N SER A 51 -27.38 -32.07 -22.09
CA SER A 51 -26.52 -33.16 -22.56
C SER A 51 -25.82 -33.86 -21.41
N LYS A 52 -25.86 -35.21 -21.40
CA LYS A 52 -25.09 -36.04 -20.48
C LYS A 52 -23.57 -35.89 -20.64
N ASN A 53 -23.08 -35.33 -21.76
CA ASN A 53 -21.66 -35.11 -21.99
C ASN A 53 -21.15 -33.76 -21.43
N GLN A 54 -22.03 -32.98 -20.80
CA GLN A 54 -21.68 -31.73 -20.12
C GLN A 54 -21.82 -31.86 -18.60
N LEU A 55 -21.13 -30.97 -17.89
CA LEU A 55 -21.22 -30.76 -16.45
C LEU A 55 -22.03 -29.49 -16.15
N PRO A 56 -22.81 -29.47 -15.05
CA PRO A 56 -23.40 -28.24 -14.54
C PRO A 56 -22.32 -27.18 -14.25
N ILE A 57 -22.59 -25.93 -14.61
CA ILE A 57 -21.76 -24.78 -14.22
C ILE A 57 -22.58 -23.95 -13.23
N HIS A 58 -21.98 -23.62 -12.09
CA HIS A 58 -22.59 -22.77 -11.09
C HIS A 58 -21.89 -21.42 -11.09
N TYR A 59 -22.68 -20.35 -11.15
CA TYR A 59 -22.18 -18.98 -11.11
C TYR A 59 -22.60 -18.36 -9.79
N ALA A 60 -21.64 -18.06 -8.92
CA ALA A 60 -21.90 -17.52 -7.60
C ALA A 60 -21.27 -16.14 -7.44
N THR A 61 -21.98 -15.20 -6.81
CA THR A 61 -21.34 -13.95 -6.39
C THR A 61 -20.34 -14.22 -5.27
N CYS A 62 -20.71 -15.10 -4.32
CA CYS A 62 -20.01 -15.32 -3.05
C CYS A 62 -19.72 -14.02 -2.28
N THR A 63 -20.44 -12.93 -2.56
CA THR A 63 -20.23 -11.58 -2.03
C THR A 63 -21.58 -10.86 -1.97
N SER A 64 -21.72 -9.95 -1.02
CA SER A 64 -22.91 -9.13 -0.80
C SER A 64 -23.19 -8.16 -1.94
N LEU A 65 -24.43 -7.67 -2.02
CA LEU A 65 -24.87 -6.68 -3.00
C LEU A 65 -24.67 -7.18 -4.46
N PRO A 66 -25.53 -8.11 -4.94
CA PRO A 66 -25.46 -8.69 -6.29
C PRO A 66 -25.35 -7.70 -7.46
N CYS A 67 -25.92 -6.48 -7.32
CA CYS A 67 -25.81 -5.41 -8.31
C CYS A 67 -24.40 -4.80 -8.44
N LEU A 68 -23.52 -5.04 -7.48
CA LEU A 68 -22.10 -4.67 -7.54
C LEU A 68 -21.19 -5.90 -7.66
N SER A 69 -21.67 -7.07 -7.22
CA SER A 69 -20.90 -8.31 -7.24
C SER A 69 -20.77 -8.97 -8.61
N ILE A 70 -19.71 -9.78 -8.75
CA ILE A 70 -19.33 -10.50 -9.97
C ILE A 70 -19.58 -12.01 -9.79
N PHE A 71 -20.35 -12.60 -10.69
CA PHE A 71 -20.67 -14.01 -10.76
C PHE A 71 -19.46 -14.83 -11.23
N LYS A 72 -18.81 -15.56 -10.31
CA LYS A 72 -17.67 -16.44 -10.61
C LYS A 72 -18.16 -17.85 -10.99
N PRO A 73 -17.61 -18.49 -12.04
CA PRO A 73 -17.88 -19.88 -12.36
C PRO A 73 -17.24 -20.81 -11.33
N ILE A 74 -17.98 -21.84 -10.94
CA ILE A 74 -17.66 -22.89 -9.98
C ILE A 74 -18.27 -24.20 -10.50
N TRP A 75 -17.60 -25.32 -10.26
CA TRP A 75 -18.16 -26.65 -10.48
C TRP A 75 -18.16 -27.43 -9.16
N LEU A 76 -19.21 -28.21 -8.90
CA LEU A 76 -19.37 -28.95 -7.63
C LEU A 76 -18.54 -30.23 -7.56
N ASP A 77 -18.08 -30.76 -8.69
CA ASP A 77 -17.07 -31.81 -8.74
C ASP A 77 -15.66 -31.26 -8.45
N SER A 78 -15.47 -29.95 -8.59
CA SER A 78 -14.20 -29.27 -8.38
C SER A 78 -14.08 -28.78 -6.94
N SER A 79 -13.08 -29.26 -6.22
CA SER A 79 -12.95 -29.02 -4.78
C SER A 79 -12.48 -27.59 -4.40
N SER A 80 -12.07 -26.78 -5.37
CA SER A 80 -11.29 -25.56 -5.15
C SER A 80 -12.10 -24.26 -5.19
N ILE A 81 -12.78 -23.93 -4.09
CA ILE A 81 -12.95 -22.52 -3.73
C ILE A 81 -11.60 -22.05 -3.13
N PRO A 82 -11.00 -20.93 -3.58
CA PRO A 82 -9.68 -20.51 -3.11
C PRO A 82 -9.60 -20.36 -1.57
N PRO A 83 -8.44 -20.66 -0.94
CA PRO A 83 -8.26 -20.44 0.51
C PRO A 83 -8.46 -19.00 0.98
N THR A 84 -8.37 -18.02 0.06
CA THR A 84 -8.68 -16.60 0.29
C THR A 84 -10.18 -16.32 0.45
N PHE A 85 -11.02 -17.33 0.24
CA PHE A 85 -12.47 -17.31 0.38
C PHE A 85 -12.98 -18.20 1.53
N ILE A 86 -12.35 -19.37 1.71
CA ILE A 86 -12.64 -20.33 2.78
C ILE A 86 -11.32 -20.76 3.39
N SER A 87 -11.06 -20.40 4.65
CA SER A 87 -9.74 -20.60 5.30
C SER A 87 -9.33 -22.06 5.51
N SER A 88 -10.26 -23.02 5.39
CA SER A 88 -10.04 -24.47 5.32
C SER A 88 -11.42 -25.17 5.27
N ARG A 89 -11.50 -26.40 4.73
CA ARG A 89 -12.75 -27.20 4.78
C ARG A 89 -13.15 -27.51 6.23
N ASP A 90 -12.18 -27.74 7.11
CA ASP A 90 -12.41 -28.24 8.48
C ASP A 90 -12.84 -27.15 9.47
N ASN A 91 -12.69 -25.86 9.11
CA ASN A 91 -13.03 -24.69 9.94
C ASN A 91 -14.19 -23.86 9.36
N PHE A 92 -15.10 -24.48 8.59
CA PHE A 92 -16.22 -23.79 7.94
C PHE A 92 -17.15 -23.06 8.94
N LEU A 93 -17.26 -23.56 10.18
CA LEU A 93 -18.11 -22.97 11.23
C LEU A 93 -17.38 -22.01 12.18
N SER A 94 -16.06 -22.14 12.37
CA SER A 94 -15.28 -21.29 13.29
C SER A 94 -14.88 -19.95 12.64
N ASN A 95 -14.61 -19.96 11.32
CA ASN A 95 -14.17 -18.78 10.57
C ASN A 95 -15.27 -18.14 9.70
N ALA A 96 -16.49 -18.67 9.70
CA ALA A 96 -17.70 -17.94 9.30
C ALA A 96 -18.09 -16.90 10.38
N SER A 97 -17.11 -16.15 10.89
CA SER A 97 -17.31 -15.23 11.98
C SER A 97 -18.23 -14.09 11.56
N ILE A 98 -19.18 -13.77 12.43
CA ILE A 98 -19.98 -12.55 12.38
C ILE A 98 -19.04 -11.32 12.41
N THR A 99 -17.81 -11.46 12.90
CA THR A 99 -16.79 -10.40 12.93
C THR A 99 -15.95 -10.31 11.66
N TYR A 100 -15.62 -9.07 11.30
CA TYR A 100 -14.71 -8.68 10.24
C TYR A 100 -13.37 -9.43 10.25
N SER A 101 -12.91 -9.81 9.05
CA SER A 101 -11.55 -10.30 8.79
C SER A 101 -11.02 -9.72 7.48
N SER A 102 -9.82 -9.13 7.52
CA SER A 102 -9.12 -8.59 6.33
C SER A 102 -8.70 -9.66 5.33
N ASN A 103 -8.58 -10.90 5.79
CA ASN A 103 -8.07 -12.01 4.98
C ASN A 103 -9.18 -12.70 4.17
N ASN A 104 -10.44 -12.37 4.41
CA ASN A 104 -11.60 -12.88 3.69
C ASN A 104 -12.14 -11.82 2.71
N ILE A 105 -12.15 -12.20 1.43
CA ILE A 105 -12.61 -11.35 0.33
C ILE A 105 -14.11 -11.03 0.37
N TRP A 106 -14.95 -11.76 1.10
CA TRP A 106 -16.35 -11.35 1.36
C TRP A 106 -16.38 -10.01 2.11
N TRP A 107 -15.64 -9.90 3.22
CA TRP A 107 -15.52 -8.66 4.00
C TRP A 107 -14.91 -7.52 3.19
N LYS A 108 -13.88 -7.83 2.38
CA LYS A 108 -13.28 -6.87 1.45
C LYS A 108 -14.32 -6.35 0.46
N SER A 109 -15.09 -7.24 -0.16
CA SER A 109 -16.11 -6.89 -1.14
C SER A 109 -17.23 -6.07 -0.50
N GLU A 110 -17.68 -6.43 0.71
CA GLU A 110 -18.66 -5.66 1.49
C GLU A 110 -18.17 -4.23 1.76
N ILE A 111 -16.89 -4.04 2.09
CA ILE A 111 -16.28 -2.71 2.26
C ILE A 111 -16.29 -1.93 0.95
N VAL A 112 -15.85 -2.53 -0.16
CA VAL A 112 -15.82 -1.85 -1.46
C VAL A 112 -17.22 -1.50 -1.93
N ASN A 113 -18.16 -2.44 -1.83
CA ASN A 113 -19.55 -2.24 -2.25
C ASN A 113 -20.24 -1.14 -1.42
N ARG A 114 -20.03 -1.09 -0.09
CA ARG A 114 -20.53 0.02 0.74
C ARG A 114 -19.90 1.38 0.39
N ASN A 115 -18.63 1.41 -0.01
CA ASN A 115 -17.98 2.66 -0.47
C ASN A 115 -18.47 3.08 -1.86
N ILE A 116 -18.71 2.14 -2.78
CA ILE A 116 -19.32 2.42 -4.09
C ILE A 116 -20.71 3.05 -3.91
N MET A 117 -21.51 2.51 -3.00
CA MET A 117 -22.87 2.99 -2.74
C MET A 117 -22.94 4.44 -2.23
N LYS A 118 -21.84 5.00 -1.71
CA LYS A 118 -21.74 6.43 -1.35
C LYS A 118 -21.66 7.36 -2.54
N TYR A 119 -21.30 6.86 -3.70
CA TYR A 119 -21.10 7.61 -4.94
C TYR A 119 -21.73 6.84 -6.10
N TYR A 120 -22.88 6.19 -5.83
CA TYR A 120 -23.46 5.18 -6.70
C TYR A 120 -23.73 5.77 -8.09
N GLN A 121 -24.30 6.97 -8.16
CA GLN A 121 -24.63 7.62 -9.43
C GLN A 121 -23.39 7.91 -10.28
N LYS A 122 -22.25 8.21 -9.65
CA LYS A 122 -20.97 8.48 -10.32
C LYS A 122 -20.25 7.22 -10.76
N LEU A 123 -20.38 6.13 -10.00
CA LEU A 123 -19.57 4.93 -10.18
C LEU A 123 -20.28 3.80 -10.93
N ILE A 124 -21.61 3.71 -10.85
CA ILE A 124 -22.34 2.51 -11.28
C ILE A 124 -22.15 2.18 -12.75
N GLN A 125 -22.19 3.18 -13.65
CA GLN A 125 -22.05 2.94 -15.08
C GLN A 125 -20.70 2.29 -15.43
N GLN A 126 -19.61 2.81 -14.87
CA GLN A 126 -18.27 2.29 -15.11
C GLN A 126 -18.07 0.90 -14.47
N ILE A 127 -18.63 0.69 -13.27
CA ILE A 127 -18.60 -0.59 -12.58
C ILE A 127 -19.39 -1.65 -13.35
N GLN A 128 -20.58 -1.33 -13.86
CA GLN A 128 -21.38 -2.22 -14.69
C GLN A 128 -20.64 -2.61 -15.98
N ILE A 129 -19.98 -1.66 -16.66
CA ILE A 129 -19.17 -1.96 -17.85
C ILE A 129 -18.04 -2.94 -17.50
N GLU A 130 -17.22 -2.61 -16.50
CA GLU A 130 -16.07 -3.43 -16.11
C GLU A 130 -16.48 -4.82 -15.61
N ARG A 131 -17.58 -4.92 -14.85
CA ARG A 131 -18.19 -6.17 -14.39
C ARG A 131 -18.69 -7.01 -15.55
N ASN A 132 -19.57 -6.45 -16.39
CA ASN A 132 -20.22 -7.19 -17.48
C ASN A 132 -19.18 -7.71 -18.49
N LEU A 133 -18.11 -6.94 -18.76
CA LEU A 133 -16.98 -7.39 -19.57
C LEU A 133 -16.30 -8.63 -18.97
N LEU A 134 -16.03 -8.63 -17.66
CA LEU A 134 -15.39 -9.75 -16.97
C LEU A 134 -16.30 -10.99 -16.91
N GLU A 135 -17.60 -10.80 -16.66
CA GLU A 135 -18.60 -11.89 -16.64
C GLU A 135 -18.79 -12.53 -18.00
N ASN A 136 -18.86 -11.74 -19.07
CA ASN A 136 -18.92 -12.27 -20.43
C ASN A 136 -17.67 -13.09 -20.79
N GLN A 137 -16.49 -12.67 -20.33
CA GLN A 137 -15.26 -13.48 -20.46
C GLN A 137 -15.34 -14.78 -19.64
N PHE A 138 -15.90 -14.73 -18.43
CA PHE A 138 -16.09 -15.92 -17.60
C PHE A 138 -17.04 -16.92 -18.26
N ILE A 139 -18.23 -16.47 -18.68
CA ILE A 139 -19.24 -17.30 -19.38
C ILE A 139 -18.66 -17.92 -20.66
N TYR A 140 -17.94 -17.14 -21.47
CA TYR A 140 -17.33 -17.64 -22.71
C TYR A 140 -16.29 -18.74 -22.43
N LYS A 141 -15.45 -18.57 -21.41
CA LYS A 141 -14.39 -19.54 -21.06
C LYS A 141 -14.95 -20.76 -20.32
N SER A 142 -15.85 -20.60 -19.35
CA SER A 142 -16.48 -21.72 -18.63
C SER A 142 -17.29 -22.63 -19.54
N ASN A 143 -17.98 -22.08 -20.55
CA ASN A 143 -18.72 -22.87 -21.54
C ASN A 143 -17.80 -23.82 -22.33
N LYS A 144 -16.55 -23.43 -22.62
CA LYS A 144 -15.54 -24.33 -23.23
C LYS A 144 -15.06 -25.42 -22.26
N LEU A 145 -15.16 -25.19 -20.95
CA LEU A 145 -14.80 -26.13 -19.89
C LEU A 145 -16.01 -26.97 -19.41
N SER A 146 -17.18 -26.82 -20.04
CA SER A 146 -18.41 -27.55 -19.69
C SER A 146 -18.38 -29.04 -20.04
N SER A 147 -17.47 -29.48 -20.92
CA SER A 147 -17.38 -30.87 -21.38
C SER A 147 -16.86 -31.79 -20.27
N ARG A 148 -17.49 -32.96 -20.11
CA ARG A 148 -17.05 -34.01 -19.15
C ARG A 148 -15.66 -34.58 -19.45
N TYR A 149 -15.15 -34.40 -20.67
CA TYR A 149 -13.82 -34.85 -21.09
C TYR A 149 -12.70 -33.87 -20.72
N ILE A 150 -13.04 -32.67 -20.22
CA ILE A 150 -12.06 -31.73 -19.63
C ILE A 150 -11.73 -32.20 -18.21
N SER A 151 -10.48 -32.03 -17.78
CA SER A 151 -10.05 -32.43 -16.42
C SER A 151 -10.65 -31.55 -15.31
N GLU A 152 -10.82 -32.12 -14.11
CA GLU A 152 -11.18 -31.33 -12.92
C GLU A 152 -10.14 -30.25 -12.63
N GLU A 153 -8.85 -30.55 -12.81
CA GLU A 153 -7.74 -29.61 -12.63
C GLU A 153 -7.87 -28.36 -13.50
N GLN A 154 -8.21 -28.50 -14.79
CA GLN A 154 -8.43 -27.36 -15.68
C GLN A 154 -9.64 -26.50 -15.24
N ARG A 155 -10.69 -27.12 -14.69
CA ARG A 155 -11.82 -26.38 -14.10
C ARG A 155 -11.42 -25.66 -12.81
N ASN A 156 -10.74 -26.35 -11.88
CA ASN A 156 -10.20 -25.78 -10.64
C ASN A 156 -9.30 -24.56 -10.93
N HIS A 157 -8.34 -24.69 -11.86
CA HIS A 157 -7.47 -23.59 -12.28
C HIS A 157 -8.26 -22.40 -12.84
N PHE A 158 -9.32 -22.65 -13.61
CA PHE A 158 -10.14 -21.56 -14.14
C PHE A 158 -11.03 -20.90 -13.07
N THR A 159 -11.58 -21.66 -12.12
CA THR A 159 -12.25 -21.13 -10.93
C THR A 159 -11.30 -20.21 -10.15
N ILE A 160 -10.10 -20.69 -9.80
CA ILE A 160 -9.10 -19.90 -9.07
C ILE A 160 -8.73 -18.63 -9.84
N PHE A 161 -8.48 -18.74 -11.15
CA PHE A 161 -8.24 -17.58 -12.02
C PHE A 161 -9.39 -16.56 -11.97
N ALA A 162 -10.64 -17.01 -12.09
CA ALA A 162 -11.80 -16.11 -12.07
C ALA A 162 -11.93 -15.39 -10.73
N PHE A 163 -11.72 -16.09 -9.61
CA PHE A 163 -11.72 -15.48 -8.28
C PHE A 163 -10.59 -14.47 -8.09
N ASP A 164 -9.37 -14.79 -8.54
CA ASP A 164 -8.25 -13.85 -8.53
C ASP A 164 -8.58 -12.59 -9.36
N GLN A 165 -9.09 -12.74 -10.59
CA GLN A 165 -9.53 -11.62 -11.43
C GLN A 165 -10.61 -10.73 -10.77
N VAL A 166 -11.51 -11.30 -9.97
CA VAL A 166 -12.47 -10.51 -9.20
C VAL A 166 -11.81 -9.73 -8.06
N ASP A 167 -10.84 -10.31 -7.32
CA ASP A 167 -10.04 -9.51 -6.37
C ASP A 167 -9.37 -8.34 -7.10
N GLN A 168 -8.74 -8.60 -8.24
CA GLN A 168 -8.07 -7.57 -9.05
C GLN A 168 -8.98 -6.37 -9.33
N LEU A 169 -10.21 -6.63 -9.76
CA LEU A 169 -11.18 -5.59 -10.12
C LEU A 169 -11.79 -4.89 -8.89
N ILE A 170 -12.05 -5.61 -7.81
CA ILE A 170 -12.57 -5.04 -6.55
C ILE A 170 -11.57 -4.06 -5.92
N ASN A 171 -10.26 -4.32 -5.99
CA ASN A 171 -9.26 -3.33 -5.56
C ASN A 171 -9.32 -2.05 -6.39
N LYS A 172 -9.48 -2.16 -7.72
CA LYS A 172 -9.58 -1.00 -8.63
C LYS A 172 -10.81 -0.14 -8.29
N TRP A 173 -11.95 -0.77 -8.01
CA TRP A 173 -13.16 -0.06 -7.60
C TRP A 173 -13.01 0.60 -6.23
N PHE A 174 -12.27 -0.02 -5.30
CA PHE A 174 -11.93 0.60 -4.02
C PHE A 174 -11.14 1.89 -4.21
N SER A 175 -10.04 1.87 -4.97
CA SER A 175 -9.23 3.07 -5.27
C SER A 175 -10.07 4.19 -5.88
N ARG A 176 -11.02 3.85 -6.76
CA ARG A 176 -11.92 4.83 -7.39
C ARG A 176 -12.92 5.45 -6.42
N ALA A 177 -13.61 4.64 -5.62
CA ALA A 177 -14.54 5.11 -4.59
C ALA A 177 -13.82 5.88 -3.47
N TYR A 178 -12.59 5.48 -3.15
CA TYR A 178 -11.69 6.16 -2.22
C TYR A 178 -11.36 7.59 -2.67
N SER A 179 -10.99 7.78 -3.94
CA SER A 179 -10.66 9.12 -4.48
C SER A 179 -11.85 10.09 -4.39
N LEU A 180 -13.05 9.65 -4.80
CA LEU A 180 -14.26 10.49 -4.71
C LEU A 180 -14.59 10.91 -3.26
N SER A 181 -14.14 10.16 -2.25
CA SER A 181 -14.38 10.51 -0.84
C SER A 181 -13.64 11.74 -0.32
N PHE A 182 -12.67 12.25 -1.09
CA PHE A 182 -12.02 13.54 -0.83
C PHE A 182 -12.69 14.71 -1.55
N GLU A 183 -13.33 14.43 -2.68
CA GLU A 183 -13.92 15.44 -3.57
C GLU A 183 -15.40 15.72 -3.23
N MET A 184 -16.13 14.70 -2.75
CA MET A 184 -17.58 14.75 -2.63
C MET A 184 -18.11 14.16 -1.31
N LYS A 185 -19.21 14.75 -0.81
CA LYS A 185 -19.99 14.18 0.29
C LYS A 185 -20.72 12.91 -0.16
N SER A 186 -21.00 12.03 0.80
CA SER A 186 -21.79 10.81 0.65
C SER A 186 -23.16 11.10 0.03
N GLU A 187 -23.55 10.35 -1.00
CA GLU A 187 -24.89 10.30 -1.60
C GLU A 187 -25.84 9.34 -0.83
N LEU A 188 -25.37 8.66 0.23
CA LEU A 188 -26.21 7.80 1.07
C LEU A 188 -27.25 8.62 1.84
N PHE A 189 -28.46 8.08 1.94
CA PHE A 189 -29.47 8.65 2.82
C PHE A 189 -29.12 8.35 4.29
N PHE A 190 -29.39 9.32 5.17
CA PHE A 190 -29.12 9.26 6.61
C PHE A 190 -29.51 7.93 7.27
N PHE A 191 -30.68 7.38 6.91
CA PHE A 191 -31.16 6.10 7.46
C PHE A 191 -30.36 4.87 7.00
N GLN A 192 -29.77 4.88 5.79
CA GLN A 192 -28.86 3.84 5.34
C GLN A 192 -27.56 3.90 6.14
N GLU A 193 -27.02 5.10 6.38
CA GLU A 193 -25.81 5.29 7.19
C GLU A 193 -26.01 4.78 8.63
N LEU A 194 -27.17 5.02 9.25
CA LEU A 194 -27.51 4.49 10.57
C LEU A 194 -27.55 2.95 10.61
N THR A 195 -28.29 2.32 9.70
CA THR A 195 -28.40 0.85 9.63
C THR A 195 -27.03 0.21 9.39
N TRP A 196 -26.23 0.79 8.49
CA TRP A 196 -24.90 0.27 8.15
C TRP A 196 -23.86 0.50 9.24
N GLU A 197 -23.93 1.60 9.99
CA GLU A 197 -23.11 1.84 11.20
C GLU A 197 -23.49 0.86 12.33
N GLY A 198 -24.77 0.49 12.44
CA GLY A 198 -25.24 -0.59 13.30
C GLY A 198 -24.57 -1.93 12.95
N TRP A 199 -24.72 -2.38 11.71
CA TRP A 199 -24.06 -3.60 11.22
C TRP A 199 -22.54 -3.56 11.34
N ARG A 200 -21.93 -2.40 11.10
CA ARG A 200 -20.49 -2.20 11.27
C ARG A 200 -20.06 -2.47 12.71
N LYS A 201 -20.82 -2.01 13.70
CA LYS A 201 -20.56 -2.28 15.13
C LYS A 201 -20.72 -3.76 15.45
N SER A 202 -21.83 -4.39 15.06
CA SER A 202 -22.09 -5.82 15.30
C SER A 202 -21.01 -6.71 14.69
N ALA A 203 -20.61 -6.41 13.45
CA ALA A 203 -19.54 -7.12 12.76
C ALA A 203 -18.13 -6.72 13.18
N LYS A 204 -17.96 -5.85 14.20
CA LYS A 204 -16.67 -5.28 14.61
C LYS A 204 -15.82 -4.70 13.46
N ILE A 205 -16.44 -4.35 12.33
CA ILE A 205 -15.73 -3.75 11.18
C ILE A 205 -15.09 -2.45 11.69
N PRO A 206 -13.76 -2.30 11.61
CA PRO A 206 -13.13 -1.03 11.89
C PRO A 206 -13.80 0.08 11.07
N LYS A 207 -14.26 1.14 11.74
CA LYS A 207 -14.80 2.33 11.04
C LYS A 207 -13.74 2.95 10.12
N GLN A 208 -12.47 2.52 10.28
CA GLN A 208 -11.30 2.54 9.40
C GLN A 208 -11.46 1.99 7.98
N LEU A 209 -12.61 1.42 7.64
CA LEU A 209 -12.81 0.78 6.33
C LEU A 209 -14.01 1.35 5.56
N LEU A 210 -15.02 1.85 6.27
CA LEU A 210 -16.24 2.36 5.66
C LEU A 210 -16.23 3.88 5.43
N ASN A 211 -15.47 4.66 6.21
CA ASN A 211 -15.41 6.13 6.09
C ASN A 211 -14.02 6.62 5.67
N TYR A 212 -13.26 5.78 4.96
CA TYR A 212 -11.80 5.91 4.92
C TYR A 212 -11.24 6.28 3.56
N ALA A 213 -11.29 7.58 3.30
CA ALA A 213 -10.06 8.33 3.26
C ALA A 213 -9.22 8.07 4.53
N LYS A 214 -8.25 7.13 4.51
CA LYS A 214 -6.81 7.41 4.76
C LYS A 214 -5.81 6.27 5.11
N ASP A 215 -6.15 5.03 5.52
CA ASP A 215 -5.07 4.14 6.06
C ASP A 215 -5.18 2.60 5.90
N VAL A 216 -5.81 2.08 4.83
CA VAL A 216 -5.67 0.65 4.47
C VAL A 216 -5.33 0.51 2.99
N ARG A 217 -4.04 0.34 2.69
CA ARG A 217 -3.56 -0.18 1.40
C ARG A 217 -3.59 -1.71 1.39
N TYR A 218 -4.03 -2.29 0.29
CA TYR A 218 -3.59 -3.63 -0.13
C TYR A 218 -2.30 -3.52 -0.95
N SER A 219 -1.19 -3.19 -0.31
CA SER A 219 0.12 -3.27 -0.97
C SER A 219 0.44 -4.74 -1.30
N PRO A 220 0.88 -5.08 -2.52
CA PRO A 220 1.38 -6.42 -2.83
C PRO A 220 2.79 -6.67 -2.22
N TYR A 221 3.37 -5.64 -1.57
CA TYR A 221 4.58 -5.76 -0.76
C TYR A 221 4.27 -5.53 0.71
N ASN A 222 4.85 -6.37 1.57
CA ASN A 222 5.02 -6.04 2.97
C ASN A 222 5.97 -4.85 3.07
N LEU A 223 5.64 -3.90 3.93
CA LEU A 223 6.45 -2.70 4.18
C LEU A 223 6.88 -2.71 5.64
N ILE A 224 8.20 -2.73 5.86
CA ILE A 224 8.79 -2.68 7.19
C ILE A 224 9.60 -1.38 7.30
N SER A 225 9.41 -0.71 8.42
CA SER A 225 9.96 0.61 8.73
C SER A 225 10.88 0.43 9.92
N ILE A 226 12.16 0.73 9.78
CA ILE A 226 13.17 0.52 10.83
C ILE A 226 13.60 1.90 11.33
N ASP A 227 13.39 2.16 12.62
CA ASP A 227 13.97 3.33 13.27
C ASP A 227 15.49 3.12 13.37
N SER A 228 16.26 3.98 12.71
CA SER A 228 17.72 3.90 12.70
C SER A 228 18.31 4.37 14.04
N HIS A 229 19.54 3.96 14.36
CA HIS A 229 20.25 4.47 15.53
C HIS A 229 20.22 6.00 15.58
N GLY A 230 19.94 6.56 16.77
CA GLY A 230 19.81 8.01 16.96
C GLY A 230 18.50 8.62 16.45
N HIS A 231 17.60 7.83 15.87
CA HIS A 231 16.30 8.27 15.32
C HIS A 231 15.12 7.58 16.03
N GLY A 232 13.90 8.06 15.78
CA GLY A 232 12.66 7.43 16.23
C GLY A 232 12.65 7.02 17.70
N GLU A 233 12.19 5.80 17.99
CA GLU A 233 12.23 5.18 19.32
C GLU A 233 13.49 4.31 19.58
N THR A 234 14.40 4.23 18.61
CA THR A 234 15.65 3.44 18.69
C THR A 234 16.79 4.30 19.25
N THR A 235 17.02 4.16 20.57
CA THR A 235 18.11 4.82 21.29
C THR A 235 19.45 4.16 20.96
N GLY A 236 20.46 4.96 20.58
CA GLY A 236 21.85 4.48 20.55
C GLY A 236 22.35 4.14 21.96
N ARG A 237 23.38 3.30 22.07
CA ARG A 237 23.90 2.77 23.36
C ARG A 237 24.68 3.79 24.22
N GLY A 238 24.63 5.08 23.88
CA GLY A 238 25.54 6.11 24.41
C GLY A 238 26.93 6.09 23.77
N GLU A 239 27.17 5.16 22.83
CA GLU A 239 28.41 5.01 22.07
C GLU A 239 28.26 5.66 20.68
N ASP A 240 29.37 6.15 20.11
CA ASP A 240 29.43 6.56 18.70
C ASP A 240 29.12 5.35 17.80
N PHE A 241 28.29 5.55 16.78
CA PHE A 241 27.91 4.53 15.80
C PHE A 241 28.09 5.05 14.37
N THR A 242 28.24 4.12 13.43
CA THR A 242 28.37 4.37 12.00
C THR A 242 27.15 3.86 11.23
N PHE A 243 27.04 4.22 9.95
CA PHE A 243 26.05 3.61 9.06
C PHE A 243 26.32 2.12 8.78
N TRP A 244 27.50 1.58 9.11
CA TRP A 244 27.76 0.14 9.02
C TRP A 244 27.11 -0.62 10.17
N ASP A 245 27.12 -0.05 11.38
CA ASP A 245 26.47 -0.64 12.56
C ASP A 245 24.95 -0.69 12.35
N THR A 246 24.35 0.43 11.96
CA THR A 246 22.90 0.49 11.66
C THR A 246 22.51 -0.43 10.49
N ALA A 247 23.38 -0.62 9.49
CA ALA A 247 23.15 -1.59 8.42
C ALA A 247 23.20 -3.03 8.93
N SER A 248 24.19 -3.37 9.76
CA SER A 248 24.33 -4.69 10.40
C SER A 248 23.11 -5.02 11.28
N ASP A 249 22.69 -4.10 12.14
CA ASP A 249 21.55 -4.32 13.03
C ASP A 249 20.22 -4.38 12.27
N SER A 250 20.06 -3.60 11.19
CA SER A 250 18.93 -3.74 10.27
C SER A 250 18.87 -5.14 9.62
N LEU A 251 20.02 -5.67 9.19
CA LEU A 251 20.12 -7.01 8.60
C LEU A 251 19.83 -8.12 9.64
N GLN A 252 20.33 -7.97 10.86
CA GLN A 252 20.04 -8.87 11.98
C GLN A 252 18.55 -8.86 12.34
N LEU A 253 17.90 -7.69 12.41
CA LEU A 253 16.45 -7.58 12.61
C LEU A 253 15.67 -8.32 11.52
N LEU A 254 16.02 -8.11 10.25
CA LEU A 254 15.40 -8.83 9.13
C LEU A 254 15.63 -10.35 9.22
N THR A 255 16.78 -10.80 9.74
CA THR A 255 17.03 -12.22 10.03
C THR A 255 16.10 -12.76 11.12
N LYS A 256 15.90 -12.01 12.21
CA LYS A 256 14.95 -12.39 13.29
C LYS A 256 13.50 -12.45 12.81
N LEU A 257 13.13 -11.61 11.84
CA LEU A 257 11.82 -11.63 11.17
C LEU A 257 11.69 -12.75 10.11
N GLY A 258 12.76 -13.51 9.84
CA GLY A 258 12.78 -14.57 8.81
C GLY A 258 12.75 -14.06 7.37
N LEU A 259 13.25 -12.84 7.13
CA LEU A 259 13.20 -12.15 5.84
C LEU A 259 14.55 -12.24 5.14
N ASN A 260 14.65 -13.25 4.26
CA ASN A 260 15.91 -13.61 3.62
C ASN A 260 16.12 -12.94 2.24
N GLN A 261 15.09 -12.30 1.67
CA GLN A 261 15.16 -11.63 0.36
C GLN A 261 14.25 -10.40 0.35
N PHE A 262 14.79 -9.23 0.05
CA PHE A 262 14.06 -7.95 0.16
C PHE A 262 14.65 -6.84 -0.72
N TYR A 263 13.84 -5.84 -1.05
CA TYR A 263 14.32 -4.57 -1.58
C TYR A 263 14.52 -3.58 -0.43
N VAL A 264 15.50 -2.69 -0.56
CA VAL A 264 15.78 -1.65 0.44
C VAL A 264 15.57 -0.28 -0.19
N LEU A 265 14.71 0.52 0.43
CA LEU A 265 14.51 1.93 0.13
C LEU A 265 15.22 2.76 1.20
N GLY A 266 16.11 3.65 0.78
CA GLY A 266 16.85 4.55 1.64
C GLY A 266 16.71 6.00 1.19
N THR A 267 16.32 6.89 2.11
CA THR A 267 16.31 8.34 1.90
C THR A 267 17.40 8.98 2.75
N THR A 268 18.15 9.94 2.20
CA THR A 268 19.26 10.62 2.90
C THR A 268 20.24 9.63 3.57
N GLN A 269 20.51 9.74 4.87
CA GLN A 269 21.29 8.79 5.68
C GLN A 269 20.89 7.33 5.45
N GLY A 270 19.60 7.04 5.28
CA GLY A 270 19.11 5.69 5.02
C GLY A 270 19.50 5.15 3.65
N GLY A 271 19.82 6.01 2.68
CA GLY A 271 20.49 5.61 1.44
C GLY A 271 21.93 5.18 1.69
N CYS A 272 22.63 5.86 2.62
CA CYS A 272 23.99 5.48 3.05
C CYS A 272 23.98 4.12 3.79
N ILE A 273 22.94 3.86 4.59
CA ILE A 273 22.71 2.56 5.27
C ILE A 273 22.32 1.48 4.23
N ALA A 274 21.40 1.76 3.30
CA ALA A 274 20.95 0.80 2.28
C ALA A 274 22.08 0.33 1.35
N LEU A 275 22.97 1.24 0.94
CA LEU A 275 24.19 0.90 0.20
C LEU A 275 25.10 -0.05 1.00
N ARG A 276 25.27 0.20 2.30
CA ARG A 276 26.06 -0.66 3.21
C ARG A 276 25.40 -2.01 3.45
N MET A 277 24.07 -2.09 3.54
CA MET A 277 23.36 -3.37 3.57
C MET A 277 23.62 -4.22 2.31
N ALA A 278 23.67 -3.60 1.13
CA ALA A 278 23.99 -4.29 -0.11
C ALA A 278 25.47 -4.71 -0.23
N LEU A 279 26.39 -4.01 0.45
CA LEU A 279 27.80 -4.40 0.55
C LEU A 279 28.01 -5.54 1.56
N LEU A 280 27.30 -5.51 2.70
CA LEU A 280 27.39 -6.54 3.75
C LEU A 280 26.74 -7.86 3.32
N GLU A 281 25.52 -7.83 2.79
CA GLU A 281 24.76 -9.03 2.44
C GLU A 281 24.14 -8.95 1.02
N PRO A 282 24.97 -8.87 -0.04
CA PRO A 282 24.52 -8.71 -1.42
C PRO A 282 23.59 -9.83 -1.92
N GLN A 283 23.62 -11.01 -1.30
CA GLN A 283 22.75 -12.13 -1.65
C GLN A 283 21.29 -11.94 -1.20
N ARG A 284 21.03 -11.09 -0.18
CA ARG A 284 19.69 -10.86 0.40
C ARG A 284 18.99 -9.63 -0.18
N VAL A 285 19.76 -8.64 -0.63
CA VAL A 285 19.22 -7.44 -1.28
C VAL A 285 18.84 -7.77 -2.73
N LYS A 286 17.56 -7.58 -3.10
CA LYS A 286 17.05 -7.74 -4.48
C LYS A 286 17.12 -6.48 -5.33
N GLY A 287 17.24 -5.31 -4.68
CA GLY A 287 17.46 -4.05 -5.35
C GLY A 287 17.42 -2.87 -4.37
N LEU A 288 18.03 -1.77 -4.79
CA LEU A 288 18.14 -0.53 -4.03
C LEU A 288 17.25 0.56 -4.62
N ILE A 289 16.60 1.34 -3.76
CA ILE A 289 15.85 2.54 -4.09
C ILE A 289 16.45 3.67 -3.25
N LEU A 290 17.17 4.59 -3.89
CA LEU A 290 17.98 5.61 -3.24
C LEU A 290 17.40 6.99 -3.54
N LEU A 291 17.02 7.74 -2.50
CA LEU A 291 16.40 9.06 -2.62
C LEU A 291 17.25 10.11 -1.91
N GLY A 292 17.72 11.13 -2.63
CA GLY A 292 18.42 12.28 -2.03
C GLY A 292 19.59 11.87 -1.12
N THR A 293 20.44 10.94 -1.57
CA THR A 293 21.54 10.37 -0.75
C THR A 293 22.92 10.70 -1.32
N THR A 294 23.96 10.41 -0.55
CA THR A 294 25.36 10.52 -0.95
C THR A 294 26.12 9.23 -0.71
N VAL A 295 27.30 9.13 -1.34
CA VAL A 295 28.30 8.07 -1.13
C VAL A 295 29.60 8.63 -0.55
N TYR A 296 29.73 9.96 -0.48
CA TYR A 296 30.94 10.67 -0.10
C TYR A 296 30.94 11.06 1.38
N SER A 297 32.12 11.15 1.98
CA SER A 297 32.33 11.66 3.34
C SER A 297 31.90 13.14 3.46
N ALA A 298 31.69 13.63 4.69
CA ALA A 298 31.43 15.05 4.90
C ALA A 298 32.70 15.88 4.71
N THR A 299 32.63 16.95 3.92
CA THR A 299 33.73 17.94 3.86
C THR A 299 33.84 18.70 5.18
N GLU A 300 35.02 19.24 5.51
CA GLU A 300 35.20 20.08 6.71
C GLU A 300 34.26 21.30 6.71
N GLN A 301 33.97 21.89 5.55
CA GLN A 301 32.99 22.97 5.44
C GLN A 301 31.56 22.49 5.77
N THR A 302 31.18 21.31 5.31
CA THR A 302 29.88 20.69 5.65
C THR A 302 29.80 20.41 7.15
N LYS A 303 30.87 19.87 7.76
CA LYS A 303 30.95 19.63 9.21
C LYS A 303 30.83 20.92 10.01
N ALA A 304 31.57 21.97 9.63
CA ALA A 304 31.52 23.28 10.30
C ALA A 304 30.12 23.92 10.21
N ASN A 305 29.51 23.92 9.02
CA ASN A 305 28.17 24.45 8.82
C ASN A 305 27.13 23.68 9.65
N ALA A 306 27.21 22.34 9.66
CA ALA A 306 26.28 21.50 10.39
C ALA A 306 26.43 21.63 11.92
N ARG A 307 27.66 21.76 12.44
CA ARG A 307 27.90 22.07 13.86
C ARG A 307 27.32 23.43 14.25
N LYS A 308 27.54 24.48 13.44
CA LYS A 308 26.91 25.80 13.66
C LYS A 308 25.38 25.75 13.68
N SER A 309 24.77 24.94 12.81
CA SER A 309 23.31 24.71 12.80
C SER A 309 22.83 23.89 14.01
N ARG A 310 23.63 22.94 14.52
CA ARG A 310 23.37 22.22 15.77
C ARG A 310 23.41 23.17 16.95
N ASP A 311 24.47 23.98 17.06
CA ASP A 311 24.66 24.91 18.16
C ASP A 311 23.46 25.88 18.25
N LYS A 312 23.08 26.51 17.12
CA LYS A 312 21.84 27.32 17.02
C LYS A 312 20.56 26.59 17.42
N TRP A 313 20.45 25.30 17.10
CA TRP A 313 19.28 24.50 17.45
C TRP A 313 19.26 24.16 18.96
N CYS A 314 20.42 23.95 19.56
CA CYS A 314 20.57 23.56 20.97
C CYS A 314 20.77 24.74 21.94
N GLU A 315 20.84 25.99 21.45
CA GLU A 315 20.91 27.23 22.26
C GLU A 315 19.81 27.33 23.34
N ALA A 316 18.64 26.72 23.09
CA ALA A 316 17.52 26.69 24.02
C ALA A 316 16.78 25.34 24.00
N LYS A 317 15.99 25.07 25.05
CA LYS A 317 15.14 23.86 25.14
C LYS A 317 14.09 23.75 24.02
N ILE A 318 13.67 24.89 23.48
CA ILE A 318 12.85 25.03 22.29
C ILE A 318 13.69 25.87 21.31
N PRO A 319 14.07 25.35 20.14
CA PRO A 319 14.85 26.09 19.18
C PRO A 319 14.10 27.34 18.67
N SER A 320 14.84 28.36 18.24
CA SER A 320 14.24 29.56 17.63
C SER A 320 13.57 29.24 16.29
N ASP A 321 12.57 30.02 15.87
CA ASP A 321 11.94 29.83 14.55
C ASP A 321 12.95 29.96 13.39
N GLU A 322 14.01 30.76 13.54
CA GLU A 322 15.13 30.81 12.58
C GLU A 322 15.85 29.46 12.49
N ALA A 323 16.24 28.88 13.63
CA ALA A 323 16.88 27.56 13.69
C ALA A 323 15.97 26.46 13.14
N ILE A 324 14.67 26.56 13.38
CA ILE A 324 13.66 25.62 12.88
C ILE A 324 13.55 25.74 11.36
N VAL A 325 13.32 26.93 10.80
CA VAL A 325 13.23 27.14 9.34
C VAL A 325 14.53 26.73 8.64
N ALA A 326 15.70 27.05 9.22
CA ALA A 326 16.99 26.64 8.66
C ALA A 326 17.15 25.11 8.64
N ARG A 327 16.74 24.41 9.71
CA ARG A 327 16.80 22.94 9.80
C ARG A 327 15.75 22.27 8.92
N THR A 328 14.55 22.83 8.80
CA THR A 328 13.45 22.25 8.03
C THR A 328 13.55 22.53 6.52
N ALA A 329 14.43 23.45 6.09
CA ALA A 329 14.65 23.77 4.68
C ALA A 329 15.04 22.56 3.81
N SER A 330 15.74 21.56 4.36
CA SER A 330 16.03 20.29 3.66
C SER A 330 14.77 19.49 3.32
N PHE A 331 13.73 19.60 4.15
CA PHE A 331 12.43 18.97 3.90
C PHE A 331 11.52 19.83 3.01
N GLY A 332 11.99 20.98 2.53
CA GLY A 332 11.22 21.95 1.75
C GLY A 332 10.73 23.16 2.55
N GLY A 333 10.93 23.18 3.88
CA GLY A 333 10.50 24.27 4.75
C GLY A 333 8.98 24.49 4.78
N PRO A 334 8.51 25.61 5.35
CA PRO A 334 7.07 25.93 5.41
C PRO A 334 6.45 26.28 4.05
N THR A 335 7.26 26.41 2.99
CA THR A 335 6.83 26.90 1.67
C THR A 335 6.61 25.81 0.64
N ARG A 336 7.18 24.61 0.83
CA ARG A 336 7.03 23.46 -0.11
C ARG A 336 6.39 22.23 0.51
N VAL A 337 6.09 22.27 1.80
CA VAL A 337 5.39 21.24 2.56
C VAL A 337 4.04 21.80 2.98
N ASP A 338 2.97 20.98 2.95
CA ASP A 338 1.67 21.35 3.49
C ASP A 338 1.81 21.84 4.95
N GLU A 339 1.22 22.99 5.28
CA GLU A 339 1.34 23.65 6.59
C GLU A 339 1.06 22.69 7.77
N LYS A 340 0.05 21.81 7.65
CA LYS A 340 -0.34 20.87 8.71
C LYS A 340 0.57 19.65 8.77
N VAL A 341 1.37 19.39 7.74
CA VAL A 341 2.47 18.44 7.76
C VAL A 341 3.71 19.09 8.37
N TYR A 342 4.04 20.31 7.92
CA TYR A 342 5.17 21.10 8.39
C TYR A 342 5.16 21.29 9.91
N GLU A 343 4.06 21.80 10.49
CA GLU A 343 3.97 22.04 11.93
C GLU A 343 4.13 20.76 12.77
N LYS A 344 3.73 19.59 12.25
CA LYS A 344 3.92 18.32 12.97
C LYS A 344 5.30 17.73 12.82
N LEU A 345 5.95 17.94 11.67
CA LEU A 345 7.38 17.66 11.53
C LEU A 345 8.17 18.55 12.50
N LYS A 346 7.85 19.84 12.60
CA LYS A 346 8.39 20.79 13.61
C LYS A 346 8.19 20.25 15.04
N GLU A 347 6.97 19.92 15.46
CA GLU A 347 6.69 19.33 16.78
C GLU A 347 7.49 18.04 17.06
N MET A 348 7.48 17.09 16.11
CA MET A 348 8.20 15.81 16.25
C MET A 348 9.71 16.02 16.36
N TRP A 349 10.28 16.92 15.57
CA TRP A 349 11.71 17.22 15.56
C TRP A 349 12.15 17.95 16.82
N ILE A 350 11.41 18.97 17.28
CA ILE A 350 11.69 19.65 18.55
C ILE A 350 11.67 18.64 19.70
N LYS A 351 10.67 17.75 19.74
CA LYS A 351 10.58 16.72 20.79
C LYS A 351 11.72 15.71 20.74
N ARG A 352 12.14 15.25 19.54
CA ARG A 352 13.15 14.18 19.39
C ARG A 352 14.59 14.68 19.50
N TYR A 353 14.83 15.93 19.12
CA TYR A 353 16.15 16.57 19.11
C TYR A 353 16.22 17.71 20.13
N ALA A 354 15.60 17.51 21.29
CA ALA A 354 15.62 18.45 22.42
C ALA A 354 17.00 18.46 23.09
N GLY A 355 17.87 19.39 22.67
CA GLY A 355 19.23 19.52 23.20
C GLY A 355 20.24 18.50 22.63
N PRO A 356 21.52 18.59 23.06
CA PRO A 356 22.62 17.84 22.44
C PRO A 356 22.46 16.31 22.51
N GLU A 357 22.00 15.75 23.63
CA GLU A 357 21.84 14.29 23.82
C GLU A 357 20.92 13.65 22.77
N GLY A 358 19.87 14.35 22.34
CA GLY A 358 18.98 13.87 21.30
C GLY A 358 19.51 14.06 19.88
N TYR A 359 20.32 15.11 19.65
CA TYR A 359 20.76 15.58 18.34
C TYR A 359 22.11 14.99 17.91
N ASP A 360 23.08 15.00 18.81
CA ASP A 360 24.48 14.71 18.52
C ASP A 360 24.74 13.29 18.01
N PRO A 361 24.10 12.21 18.51
CA PRO A 361 24.41 10.86 18.03
C PRO A 361 24.12 10.68 16.52
N ALA A 362 22.96 11.13 16.06
CA ALA A 362 22.60 11.10 14.63
C ALA A 362 23.47 12.05 13.81
N LEU A 363 23.76 13.25 14.32
CA LEU A 363 24.62 14.22 13.63
C LEU A 363 26.05 13.71 13.48
N ASN A 364 26.64 13.16 14.55
CA ASN A 364 28.02 12.67 14.54
C ASN A 364 28.17 11.51 13.55
N CYS A 365 27.22 10.58 13.50
CA CYS A 365 27.19 9.52 12.48
C CYS A 365 27.16 10.10 11.05
N LEU A 366 26.25 11.04 10.76
CA LEU A 366 26.17 11.73 9.47
C LEU A 366 27.47 12.49 9.11
N LEU A 367 28.12 13.15 10.07
CA LEU A 367 29.31 13.97 9.84
C LEU A 367 30.60 13.15 9.77
N ASN A 368 30.68 12.02 10.46
CA ASN A 368 31.86 11.14 10.50
C ASN A 368 31.76 9.98 9.49
N ARG A 369 30.68 9.91 8.68
CA ARG A 369 30.49 8.88 7.66
C ARG A 369 31.70 8.73 6.73
N ASP A 370 32.06 7.48 6.46
CA ASP A 370 33.07 7.12 5.46
C ASP A 370 32.53 7.27 4.03
N ALA A 371 33.45 7.55 3.10
CA ALA A 371 33.19 7.45 1.67
C ALA A 371 33.15 5.97 1.25
N ILE A 372 32.27 5.64 0.31
CA ILE A 372 32.11 4.28 -0.24
C ILE A 372 32.00 4.28 -1.78
N ASP A 373 32.40 5.36 -2.44
CA ASP A 373 32.31 5.50 -3.89
C ASP A 373 33.26 4.54 -4.64
N ASP A 374 34.38 4.19 -4.01
CA ASP A 374 35.31 3.13 -4.41
C ASP A 374 34.67 1.72 -4.42
N LYS A 375 33.68 1.49 -3.56
CA LYS A 375 32.99 0.20 -3.37
C LYS A 375 31.76 0.03 -4.25
N LEU A 376 31.31 1.05 -4.98
CA LEU A 376 30.06 0.99 -5.77
C LEU A 376 30.09 -0.10 -6.85
N GLY A 377 31.25 -0.39 -7.43
CA GLY A 377 31.44 -1.49 -8.38
C GLY A 377 31.16 -2.89 -7.81
N GLN A 378 31.11 -3.03 -6.49
CA GLN A 378 30.78 -4.29 -5.80
C GLN A 378 29.27 -4.52 -5.69
N ILE A 379 28.45 -3.45 -5.81
CA ILE A 379 27.00 -3.48 -5.60
C ILE A 379 26.30 -4.02 -6.86
N ASN A 380 26.25 -5.34 -6.95
CA ASN A 380 25.76 -6.09 -8.12
C ASN A 380 24.24 -6.32 -8.15
N VAL A 381 23.46 -5.48 -7.47
CA VAL A 381 21.99 -5.50 -7.45
C VAL A 381 21.41 -4.33 -8.26
N PRO A 382 20.23 -4.46 -8.87
CA PRO A 382 19.58 -3.34 -9.55
C PRO A 382 19.39 -2.13 -8.62
N ALA A 383 19.56 -0.92 -9.14
CA ALA A 383 19.39 0.32 -8.37
C ALA A 383 18.55 1.37 -9.10
N LEU A 384 17.57 1.94 -8.39
CA LEU A 384 16.85 3.16 -8.76
C LEU A 384 17.40 4.32 -7.91
N VAL A 385 17.86 5.39 -8.55
CA VAL A 385 18.35 6.60 -7.88
C VAL A 385 17.49 7.79 -8.28
N LEU A 386 16.92 8.50 -7.30
CA LEU A 386 16.10 9.69 -7.47
C LEU A 386 16.72 10.84 -6.68
N HIS A 387 16.93 11.99 -7.32
CA HIS A 387 17.55 13.15 -6.68
C HIS A 387 16.81 14.45 -6.97
N GLY A 388 16.72 15.35 -6.00
CA GLY A 388 16.07 16.65 -6.18
C GLY A 388 16.97 17.66 -6.90
N ALA A 389 16.45 18.37 -7.91
CA ALA A 389 17.18 19.46 -8.56
C ALA A 389 17.52 20.60 -7.59
N ASP A 390 16.64 20.85 -6.60
CA ASP A 390 16.79 21.86 -5.55
C ASP A 390 17.35 21.26 -4.24
N ASP A 391 18.01 20.09 -4.28
CA ASP A 391 18.67 19.52 -3.10
C ASP A 391 19.88 20.39 -2.68
N ARG A 392 19.74 21.04 -1.51
CA ARG A 392 20.75 21.92 -0.89
C ARG A 392 21.66 21.19 0.10
N VAL A 393 21.44 19.90 0.34
CA VAL A 393 22.21 19.06 1.26
C VAL A 393 23.23 18.24 0.48
N PHE A 394 22.81 17.56 -0.58
CA PHE A 394 23.68 16.82 -1.50
C PHE A 394 23.41 17.27 -2.95
N PRO A 395 24.41 17.77 -3.70
CA PRO A 395 24.22 18.20 -5.09
C PRO A 395 23.75 17.06 -6.01
N ALA A 396 22.75 17.33 -6.85
CA ALA A 396 22.26 16.34 -7.83
C ALA A 396 23.32 15.91 -8.87
N GLN A 397 24.30 16.76 -9.15
CA GLN A 397 25.40 16.45 -10.06
C GLN A 397 26.35 15.39 -9.48
N ASP A 398 26.64 15.44 -8.17
CA ASP A 398 27.39 14.41 -7.45
C ASP A 398 26.67 13.07 -7.55
N ALA A 399 25.34 13.08 -7.40
CA ALA A 399 24.49 11.89 -7.53
C ALA A 399 24.48 11.31 -8.94
N LYS A 400 24.52 12.15 -9.96
CA LYS A 400 24.69 11.72 -11.36
C LYS A 400 26.04 11.04 -11.58
N GLU A 401 27.11 11.57 -10.99
CA GLU A 401 28.44 10.97 -11.11
C GLU A 401 28.52 9.63 -10.39
N TRP A 402 28.21 9.57 -9.09
CA TRP A 402 28.38 8.32 -8.35
C TRP A 402 27.39 7.23 -8.78
N SER A 403 26.16 7.58 -9.16
CA SER A 403 25.21 6.56 -9.63
C SER A 403 25.66 5.87 -10.92
N SER A 404 26.44 6.55 -11.78
CA SER A 404 27.04 5.94 -12.97
C SER A 404 28.08 4.86 -12.66
N LYS A 405 28.64 4.83 -11.43
CA LYS A 405 29.59 3.82 -10.96
C LYS A 405 28.90 2.51 -10.50
N LEU A 406 27.56 2.47 -10.45
CA LEU A 406 26.79 1.27 -10.07
C LEU A 406 26.62 0.31 -11.27
N PRO A 407 27.10 -0.95 -11.20
CA PRO A 407 27.07 -1.90 -12.34
C PRO A 407 25.68 -2.21 -12.90
N LYS A 408 24.62 -2.03 -12.10
CA LYS A 408 23.22 -2.29 -12.48
C LYS A 408 22.30 -1.12 -12.13
N LEU A 409 22.75 0.11 -12.41
CA LEU A 409 21.85 1.27 -12.40
C LEU A 409 20.68 1.02 -13.38
N TRP A 410 19.46 0.88 -12.85
CA TRP A 410 18.24 0.74 -13.64
C TRP A 410 17.77 2.10 -14.15
N LYS A 411 17.80 3.13 -13.28
CA LYS A 411 17.55 4.52 -13.66
C LYS A 411 18.13 5.49 -12.64
N PHE A 412 18.71 6.58 -13.13
CA PHE A 412 18.93 7.83 -12.38
C PHE A 412 17.95 8.89 -12.91
N GLU A 413 17.23 9.57 -12.02
CA GLU A 413 16.31 10.68 -12.37
C GLU A 413 16.60 11.89 -11.49
N ILE A 414 16.77 13.06 -12.13
CA ILE A 414 16.73 14.36 -11.45
C ILE A 414 15.28 14.86 -11.49
N ILE A 415 14.75 15.21 -10.32
CA ILE A 415 13.38 15.67 -10.16
C ILE A 415 13.37 17.20 -10.08
N GLU A 416 12.85 17.82 -11.13
CA GLU A 416 12.66 19.27 -11.23
C GLU A 416 11.85 19.82 -10.04
N ARG A 417 12.40 20.85 -9.39
CA ARG A 417 11.90 21.44 -8.13
C ARG A 417 11.87 20.50 -6.92
N GLY A 418 12.33 19.25 -7.04
CA GLY A 418 12.45 18.32 -5.92
C GLY A 418 13.53 18.78 -4.94
N VAL A 419 13.27 18.70 -3.64
CA VAL A 419 14.24 19.00 -2.57
C VAL A 419 14.90 17.72 -2.04
N HIS A 420 15.73 17.83 -1.00
CA HIS A 420 16.44 16.71 -0.39
C HIS A 420 15.49 15.58 0.05
N HIS A 421 14.44 15.90 0.83
CA HIS A 421 13.38 14.92 1.14
C HIS A 421 12.30 14.93 0.08
N LEU A 422 12.60 14.29 -1.05
CA LEU A 422 11.67 13.98 -2.14
C LEU A 422 10.35 13.36 -1.64
N SER A 423 10.34 12.72 -0.46
CA SER A 423 9.16 12.09 0.12
C SER A 423 8.13 13.00 0.77
N LEU A 424 8.42 14.29 0.89
CA LEU A 424 7.57 15.26 1.58
C LEU A 424 7.12 16.44 0.71
N THR A 425 7.55 16.47 -0.56
CA THR A 425 7.34 17.60 -1.47
C THR A 425 6.96 17.15 -2.88
N GLU A 426 5.95 17.78 -3.47
CA GLU A 426 5.65 17.64 -4.90
C GLU A 426 6.75 18.31 -5.76
N PRO A 427 7.13 17.74 -6.92
CA PRO A 427 6.63 16.52 -7.54
C PRO A 427 7.41 15.25 -7.12
N GLY A 428 8.26 15.33 -6.10
CA GLY A 428 9.13 14.22 -5.66
C GLY A 428 8.36 12.97 -5.23
N ASP A 429 7.26 13.16 -4.51
CA ASP A 429 6.39 12.08 -4.05
C ASP A 429 5.63 11.41 -5.20
N GLU A 430 5.13 12.19 -6.15
CA GLU A 430 4.45 11.68 -7.35
C GLU A 430 5.38 10.84 -8.23
N VAL A 431 6.60 11.35 -8.50
CA VAL A 431 7.60 10.67 -9.33
C VAL A 431 8.10 9.39 -8.65
N ALA A 432 8.39 9.44 -7.35
CA ALA A 432 8.76 8.24 -6.58
C ALA A 432 7.62 7.20 -6.58
N ALA A 433 6.37 7.65 -6.43
CA ALA A 433 5.20 6.78 -6.48
C ALA A 433 4.90 6.20 -7.88
N GLN A 434 5.48 6.73 -8.95
CA GLN A 434 5.45 6.13 -10.28
C GLN A 434 6.62 5.16 -10.50
N LEU A 435 7.85 5.57 -10.17
CA LEU A 435 9.06 4.86 -10.58
C LEU A 435 9.39 3.64 -9.71
N ILE A 436 9.17 3.70 -8.40
CA ILE A 436 9.49 2.58 -7.49
C ILE A 436 8.67 1.31 -7.83
N PRO A 437 7.34 1.38 -7.98
CA PRO A 437 6.49 0.37 -8.62
C PRO A 437 7.06 -0.30 -9.87
N GLN A 438 7.51 0.53 -10.81
CA GLN A 438 8.00 0.06 -12.10
C GLN A 438 9.33 -0.69 -11.93
N PHE A 439 10.27 -0.10 -11.21
CA PHE A 439 11.56 -0.70 -10.87
C PHE A 439 11.39 -2.09 -10.27
N ILE A 440 10.63 -2.24 -9.19
CA ILE A 440 10.45 -3.54 -8.52
C ILE A 440 9.77 -4.55 -9.46
N THR A 441 8.80 -4.13 -10.28
CA THR A 441 8.13 -5.01 -11.25
C THR A 441 9.09 -5.54 -12.31
N GLU A 442 9.96 -4.69 -12.84
CA GLU A 442 10.89 -5.04 -13.93
C GLU A 442 12.07 -5.86 -13.43
N THR A 443 12.61 -5.56 -12.25
CA THR A 443 13.71 -6.33 -11.65
C THR A 443 13.27 -7.71 -11.15
N LEU A 444 12.02 -7.86 -10.69
CA LEU A 444 11.48 -9.19 -10.41
C LEU A 444 11.45 -10.06 -11.68
N LYS A 445 11.03 -9.50 -12.83
CA LYS A 445 11.00 -10.22 -14.12
C LYS A 445 12.38 -10.64 -14.61
N SER A 446 13.43 -9.86 -14.37
CA SER A 446 14.79 -10.24 -14.77
C SER A 446 15.37 -11.36 -13.90
N SER A 447 14.88 -11.51 -12.66
CA SER A 447 15.32 -12.57 -11.73
C SER A 447 14.55 -13.89 -11.83
N ALA A 448 13.34 -13.87 -12.39
CA ALA A 448 12.49 -15.03 -12.59
C ALA A 448 12.22 -15.24 -14.09
N GLY A 449 12.89 -16.24 -14.68
CA GLY A 449 12.90 -16.49 -16.13
C GLY A 449 11.53 -16.40 -16.79
N SER A 450 11.37 -15.41 -17.66
CA SER A 450 10.24 -15.18 -18.59
C SER A 450 8.84 -15.59 -18.09
N LEU A 451 8.42 -15.10 -16.92
CA LEU A 451 6.99 -15.03 -16.59
C LEU A 451 6.52 -13.58 -16.58
N LEU A 452 5.73 -13.23 -17.60
CA LEU A 452 5.16 -11.91 -17.81
C LEU A 452 4.29 -11.49 -16.62
N ALA A 453 4.85 -10.78 -15.64
CA ALA A 453 4.04 -10.02 -14.68
C ALA A 453 3.16 -9.03 -15.49
N PRO A 454 1.81 -9.20 -15.50
CA PRO A 454 0.94 -8.42 -16.38
C PRO A 454 1.01 -6.93 -16.06
N LYS A 455 0.69 -6.08 -17.05
CA LYS A 455 0.57 -4.61 -16.93
C LYS A 455 -0.10 -4.15 -15.61
N PHE A 456 -1.13 -4.90 -15.23
CA PHE A 456 -1.85 -4.85 -13.97
C PHE A 456 -1.01 -4.72 -12.68
N TYR A 457 0.15 -5.39 -12.56
CA TYR A 457 1.01 -5.25 -11.36
C TYR A 457 1.59 -3.84 -11.24
N ARG A 458 2.05 -3.26 -12.36
CA ARG A 458 2.64 -1.91 -12.41
C ARG A 458 1.62 -0.86 -11.97
N ASP A 459 0.38 -0.98 -12.46
CA ASP A 459 -0.71 -0.05 -12.15
C ASP A 459 -1.14 -0.14 -10.67
N ARG A 460 -1.32 -1.37 -10.14
CA ARG A 460 -1.68 -1.59 -8.72
C ARG A 460 -0.59 -1.07 -7.79
N LEU A 461 0.68 -1.18 -8.20
CA LEU A 461 1.81 -0.69 -7.43
C LEU A 461 1.90 0.85 -7.38
N ALA A 462 1.59 1.55 -8.47
CA ALA A 462 1.51 3.02 -8.48
C ALA A 462 0.50 3.55 -7.44
N GLU A 463 -0.72 3.00 -7.42
CA GLU A 463 -1.71 3.32 -6.38
C GLU A 463 -1.21 2.92 -4.98
N CYS A 464 -0.59 1.73 -4.87
CA CYS A 464 0.02 1.25 -3.63
C CYS A 464 1.31 1.98 -3.23
N PHE A 465 1.75 2.98 -3.98
CA PHE A 465 2.74 3.96 -3.54
C PHE A 465 2.16 5.37 -3.33
N LYS A 466 0.95 5.72 -3.80
CA LYS A 466 0.35 7.04 -3.53
C LYS A 466 -0.28 7.21 -2.14
N SER A 467 -0.86 6.15 -1.57
CA SER A 467 -1.88 6.31 -0.50
C SER A 467 -1.51 6.07 0.99
N SER A 468 -0.25 5.79 1.38
CA SER A 468 0.11 5.49 2.79
C SER A 468 1.62 5.47 3.21
N ILE A 469 2.59 5.56 2.27
CA ILE A 469 4.01 5.93 2.57
C ILE A 469 4.21 7.45 2.45
N TRP A 470 3.55 8.10 1.48
CA TRP A 470 3.85 9.48 1.06
C TRP A 470 2.74 10.49 1.42
N ARG A 471 1.66 10.05 2.09
CA ARG A 471 0.58 10.96 2.55
C ARG A 471 0.14 10.66 3.98
N ILE A 472 0.02 11.73 4.77
CA ILE A 472 -0.30 11.68 6.20
C ILE A 472 -1.79 11.43 6.44
N ALA A 473 -2.05 10.52 7.36
CA ALA A 473 -3.36 9.93 7.65
C ALA A 473 -3.77 10.21 9.12
N PRO A 474 -5.02 10.61 9.40
CA PRO A 474 -5.41 11.03 10.73
C PRO A 474 -5.73 9.88 11.67
N ASN A 475 -5.04 9.87 12.80
CA ASN A 475 -5.36 9.02 13.93
C ASN A 475 -6.42 9.68 14.84
N ARG A 476 -7.11 8.87 15.65
CA ARG A 476 -8.55 9.07 15.90
C ARG A 476 -8.96 9.68 17.23
N ASN A 477 -8.03 9.85 18.17
CA ASN A 477 -8.32 10.36 19.51
C ASN A 477 -7.91 11.83 19.70
N ASN A 478 -7.27 12.44 18.70
CA ASN A 478 -7.13 13.89 18.56
C ASN A 478 -7.86 14.33 17.27
N LYS A 479 -8.37 15.57 17.22
CA LYS A 479 -9.12 16.10 16.06
C LYS A 479 -8.26 16.37 14.81
N HIS A 480 -7.00 15.91 14.76
CA HIS A 480 -5.99 16.36 13.79
C HIS A 480 -5.11 15.21 13.25
N PRO A 481 -4.61 15.29 12.00
CA PRO A 481 -3.86 14.17 11.42
C PRO A 481 -2.49 13.92 12.04
N VAL A 482 -2.09 12.67 12.26
CA VAL A 482 -0.79 12.32 12.85
C VAL A 482 0.14 11.76 11.77
N PRO A 483 1.36 12.28 11.58
CA PRO A 483 2.33 11.64 10.70
C PRO A 483 2.70 10.28 11.28
N SER A 484 2.72 9.25 10.43
CA SER A 484 3.42 8.02 10.81
C SER A 484 4.92 8.34 10.90
N PRO A 485 5.67 7.84 11.91
CA PRO A 485 7.13 7.93 11.96
C PRO A 485 7.80 7.49 10.64
N THR A 486 7.14 6.62 9.87
CA THR A 486 7.54 6.10 8.54
C THR A 486 7.89 7.17 7.49
N LEU A 487 7.42 8.42 7.66
CA LEU A 487 7.74 9.51 6.73
C LEU A 487 9.12 10.15 6.99
N LEU A 488 9.72 9.84 8.14
CA LEU A 488 11.08 10.21 8.53
C LEU A 488 11.98 8.99 8.73
N THR A 489 11.47 7.75 8.67
CA THR A 489 12.34 6.58 8.72
C THR A 489 13.21 6.53 7.50
N GLU A 490 14.51 6.60 7.76
CA GLU A 490 15.53 6.76 6.74
C GLU A 490 15.58 5.53 5.84
N ILE A 491 15.31 4.35 6.42
CA ILE A 491 15.35 3.07 5.73
C ILE A 491 14.04 2.29 5.84
N CYS A 492 13.63 1.71 4.73
CA CYS A 492 12.40 0.94 4.60
C CYS A 492 12.62 -0.30 3.74
N VAL A 493 12.09 -1.43 4.19
CA VAL A 493 12.33 -2.75 3.59
C VAL A 493 11.03 -3.27 2.99
N LEU A 494 11.11 -3.71 1.73
CA LEU A 494 9.98 -4.19 0.93
C LEU A 494 10.17 -5.67 0.61
N THR A 495 9.19 -6.50 0.98
CA THR A 495 9.17 -7.94 0.63
C THR A 495 7.92 -8.28 -0.15
N ALA A 496 7.98 -9.29 -1.04
CA ALA A 496 6.75 -9.85 -1.62
C ALA A 496 5.84 -10.41 -0.51
N THR A 497 4.52 -10.25 -0.66
CA THR A 497 3.55 -10.93 0.23
C THR A 497 3.53 -12.43 -0.08
N ASP A 498 4.12 -13.24 0.79
CA ASP A 498 3.99 -14.69 0.78
C ASP A 498 2.51 -15.08 1.03
N LYS A 499 1.91 -15.88 0.15
CA LYS A 499 0.52 -16.33 0.30
C LYS A 499 0.31 -17.18 1.57
N ASN A 500 1.38 -17.82 2.09
CA ASN A 500 1.30 -18.78 3.20
C ASN A 500 1.66 -18.20 4.58
N LYS A 501 2.12 -16.94 4.67
CA LYS A 501 2.50 -16.28 5.95
C LYS A 501 1.69 -14.99 6.24
N ARG A 502 0.37 -15.06 6.02
CA ARG A 502 -0.54 -13.90 6.04
C ARG A 502 -0.97 -13.36 7.42
N GLU A 503 -0.45 -13.90 8.52
CA GLU A 503 -0.99 -13.56 9.85
C GLU A 503 -0.54 -12.21 10.43
N ASN A 504 0.55 -11.60 9.93
CA ASN A 504 1.10 -10.36 10.50
C ASN A 504 1.36 -9.20 9.50
N SER A 505 0.87 -9.27 8.25
CA SER A 505 1.11 -8.23 7.24
C SER A 505 0.23 -6.97 7.42
N SER A 506 0.50 -6.22 8.48
CA SER A 506 0.12 -4.81 8.64
C SER A 506 1.41 -3.98 8.78
N LYS A 507 1.36 -2.64 8.67
CA LYS A 507 2.55 -1.77 8.83
C LYS A 507 3.20 -2.03 10.21
N THR A 508 4.29 -2.80 10.25
CA THR A 508 5.00 -3.06 11.50
C THR A 508 6.14 -2.05 11.65
N HIS A 509 5.99 -1.16 12.61
CA HIS A 509 7.08 -0.35 13.15
C HIS A 509 7.85 -1.19 14.15
N LEU A 510 9.17 -1.23 14.02
CA LEU A 510 10.07 -2.02 14.86
C LEU A 510 11.21 -1.14 15.37
N LYS A 511 11.60 -1.38 16.63
CA LYS A 511 12.69 -0.70 17.33
C LYS A 511 13.98 -1.48 17.21
#